data_AF-A0A971XHQ8-F1
#
_entry.id   AF-A0A971XHQ8-F1
#
_cell.length_a   1.000
_cell.length_b   1.000
_cell.length_c   1.000
_cell.angle_alpha   90.00
_cell.angle_beta   90.00
_cell.angle_gamma   90.00
#
_symmetry.space_group_name_H-M   'P 1'
#
loop_
_entity.id
_entity.type
_entity.pdbx_description
1 polymer ?
#
loop_
_entity_poly.entity_id
_entity_poly.type
_entity_poly.pdbx_seq_one_letter_code
_entity_poly.pdbx_strand_id
1 'polypeptide(L)'
;MKDINKLLQKFYRGETDLEEERYLSEYFRQSPLPSDMDHDREVFLTLSRYSAEVPSGLKQKMGSLIDSLEQEERATAPHPVKRVLPRRIIGLVASLLLVAAIGLRIHFSEASHSALLADTYDSPQQAHDAALNALQLFSQNFSKGTQSVGKVDRQIVATLEIINQSFNENATSQEVIMK
;
A
#
# COMPACT_ATOMS: atom_id res chain seq x y z
N MET A 1 -31.77 -9.87 12.07
CA MET A 1 -31.41 -11.27 11.78
C MET A 1 -30.21 -11.22 10.85
N LYS A 2 -29.09 -11.86 11.19
CA LYS A 2 -27.91 -11.91 10.30
C LYS A 2 -28.16 -13.01 9.27
N ASP A 3 -28.04 -12.70 7.98
CA ASP A 3 -28.17 -13.70 6.92
C ASP A 3 -26.94 -14.61 6.92
N ILE A 4 -27.15 -15.89 7.20
CA ILE A 4 -26.06 -16.88 7.28
C ILE A 4 -25.29 -17.00 5.97
N ASN A 5 -25.96 -16.93 4.82
CA ASN A 5 -25.34 -16.95 3.49
C ASN A 5 -24.42 -15.75 3.26
N LYS A 6 -24.82 -14.56 3.73
CA LYS A 6 -23.98 -13.36 3.63
C LYS A 6 -22.75 -13.49 4.51
N LEU A 7 -22.91 -14.08 5.70
CA LEU A 7 -21.81 -14.30 6.63
C LEU A 7 -20.80 -15.33 6.10
N LEU A 8 -21.31 -16.40 5.49
CA LEU A 8 -20.49 -17.41 4.82
C LEU A 8 -19.73 -16.83 3.62
N GLN A 9 -20.38 -15.95 2.83
CA GLN A 9 -19.70 -15.25 1.76
C GLN A 9 -18.56 -14.35 2.26
N LYS A 10 -18.75 -13.66 3.40
CA LYS A 10 -17.67 -12.90 4.06
C LYS A 10 -16.55 -13.83 4.53
N PHE A 11 -16.88 -15.00 5.05
CA PHE A 11 -15.89 -16.00 5.46
C PHE A 11 -15.02 -16.45 4.28
N TYR A 12 -15.63 -16.78 3.14
CA TYR A 12 -14.87 -17.12 1.93
C TYR A 12 -14.02 -15.97 1.37
N ARG A 13 -14.36 -14.73 1.69
CA ARG A 13 -13.55 -13.55 1.35
C ARG A 13 -12.46 -13.23 2.37
N GLY A 14 -12.45 -13.88 3.54
CA GLY A 14 -11.54 -13.58 4.65
C GLY A 14 -11.88 -12.25 5.35
N GLU A 15 -13.14 -11.82 5.32
CA GLU A 15 -13.63 -10.56 5.89
C GLU A 15 -14.42 -10.76 7.19
N THR A 16 -14.35 -11.94 7.79
CA THR A 16 -15.03 -12.27 9.05
C THR A 16 -14.23 -11.83 10.27
N ASP A 17 -14.95 -11.46 11.33
CA ASP A 17 -14.38 -11.27 12.66
C ASP A 17 -14.51 -12.53 13.53
N LEU A 18 -13.82 -12.54 14.68
CA LEU A 18 -13.79 -13.70 15.59
C LEU A 18 -15.19 -14.05 16.17
N GLU A 19 -16.04 -13.05 16.42
CA GLU A 19 -17.40 -13.27 16.93
C GLU A 19 -18.32 -13.82 15.83
N GLU A 20 -18.14 -13.34 14.60
CA GLU A 20 -18.82 -13.83 13.39
C GLU A 20 -18.46 -15.29 13.10
N GLU A 21 -17.18 -15.68 13.20
CA GLU A 21 -16.74 -17.06 13.04
C GLU A 21 -17.23 -17.97 14.17
N ARG A 22 -17.27 -17.47 15.41
CA ARG A 22 -17.86 -18.20 16.54
C ARG A 22 -19.34 -18.48 16.31
N TYR A 23 -20.08 -17.48 15.80
CA TYR A 23 -21.49 -17.64 15.43
C TYR A 23 -21.69 -18.65 14.29
N LEU A 24 -20.87 -18.60 13.24
CA LEU A 24 -20.87 -19.62 12.16
C LEU A 24 -20.59 -21.02 12.71
N SER A 25 -19.61 -21.15 13.60
CA SER A 25 -19.25 -22.41 14.24
C SER A 25 -20.39 -22.97 15.10
N GLU A 26 -21.11 -22.12 15.83
CA GLU A 26 -22.28 -22.55 16.62
C GLU A 26 -23.45 -22.95 15.71
N TYR A 27 -23.71 -22.18 14.65
CA TYR A 27 -24.76 -22.46 13.68
C TYR A 27 -24.56 -23.81 12.98
N PHE A 28 -23.36 -24.08 12.47
CA PHE A 28 -23.02 -25.35 11.80
C PHE A 28 -22.91 -26.56 12.74
N ARG A 29 -22.94 -26.34 14.06
CA ARG A 29 -23.00 -27.39 15.08
C ARG A 29 -24.43 -27.84 15.41
N GLN A 30 -25.41 -26.96 15.21
CA GLN A 30 -26.81 -27.24 15.50
C GLN A 30 -27.44 -28.02 14.34
N SER A 31 -28.28 -29.01 14.65
CA SER A 31 -29.05 -29.82 13.69
C SER A 31 -30.54 -29.57 13.93
N PRO A 32 -31.39 -29.41 12.91
CA PRO A 32 -31.17 -29.65 11.48
C PRO A 32 -30.76 -28.40 10.68
N LEU A 33 -29.89 -28.59 9.69
CA LEU A 33 -29.50 -27.58 8.70
C LEU A 33 -30.19 -27.85 7.36
N PRO A 34 -30.45 -26.82 6.54
CA PRO A 34 -30.92 -27.01 5.18
C PRO A 34 -29.94 -27.86 4.37
N SER A 35 -30.46 -28.83 3.59
CA SER A 35 -29.65 -29.76 2.77
C SER A 35 -28.68 -29.06 1.81
N ASP A 36 -28.95 -27.80 1.46
CA ASP A 36 -28.16 -27.01 0.52
C ASP A 36 -26.84 -26.49 1.13
N MET A 37 -26.65 -26.60 2.45
CA MET A 37 -25.51 -26.04 3.20
C MET A 37 -24.56 -27.11 3.78
N ASP A 38 -24.77 -28.37 3.45
CA ASP A 38 -23.95 -29.48 3.97
C ASP A 38 -22.49 -29.40 3.49
N HIS A 39 -22.27 -28.96 2.24
CA HIS A 39 -20.92 -28.79 1.70
C HIS A 39 -20.16 -27.65 2.39
N ASP A 40 -20.82 -26.50 2.54
CA ASP A 40 -20.24 -25.32 3.19
C ASP A 40 -19.90 -25.60 4.66
N ARG A 41 -20.76 -26.39 5.33
CA ARG A 41 -20.52 -26.89 6.68
C ARG A 41 -19.25 -27.73 6.77
N GLU A 42 -19.07 -28.68 5.85
CA GLU A 42 -17.90 -29.56 5.84
C GLU A 42 -16.62 -28.75 5.65
N VAL A 43 -16.63 -27.80 4.71
CA VAL A 43 -15.49 -26.91 4.42
C VAL A 43 -15.17 -26.06 5.66
N PHE A 44 -16.15 -25.37 6.23
CA PHE A 44 -15.96 -24.51 7.39
C PHE A 44 -15.43 -25.30 8.61
N LEU A 45 -16.00 -26.47 8.88
CA LEU A 45 -15.57 -27.31 10.01
C LEU A 45 -14.16 -27.89 9.79
N THR A 46 -13.78 -28.19 8.56
CA THR A 46 -12.43 -28.67 8.24
C THR A 46 -11.40 -27.56 8.43
N LEU A 47 -11.68 -26.36 7.92
CA LEU A 47 -10.79 -25.20 8.05
C LEU A 47 -10.66 -24.72 9.51
N SER A 48 -11.77 -24.65 10.25
CA SER A 48 -11.75 -24.22 11.66
C SER A 48 -11.05 -25.20 12.60
N ARG A 49 -10.99 -26.49 12.24
CA ARG A 49 -10.19 -27.50 12.96
C ARG A 49 -8.70 -27.37 12.68
N TYR A 50 -8.33 -26.80 11.54
CA TYR A 50 -6.94 -26.64 11.16
C TYR A 50 -6.31 -25.48 11.94
N SER A 51 -5.82 -25.80 13.14
CA SER A 51 -4.94 -24.91 13.90
C SER A 51 -3.50 -25.25 13.54
N ALA A 52 -2.86 -24.38 12.76
CA ALA A 52 -1.43 -24.51 12.52
C ALA A 52 -0.68 -24.14 13.81
N GLU A 53 0.08 -25.08 14.36
CA GLU A 53 0.92 -24.82 15.51
C GLU A 53 2.00 -23.80 15.11
N VAL A 54 1.95 -22.62 15.73
CA VAL A 54 2.88 -21.53 15.42
C VAL A 54 4.26 -21.90 15.96
N PRO A 55 5.31 -22.02 15.12
CA PRO A 55 6.64 -22.39 15.58
C PRO A 55 7.15 -21.43 16.64
N SER A 56 7.71 -21.98 17.73
CA SER A 56 8.36 -21.20 18.76
C SER A 56 9.52 -20.40 18.15
N GLY A 57 9.49 -19.07 18.33
CA GLY A 57 10.48 -18.15 17.75
C GLY A 57 10.00 -17.37 16.52
N LEU A 58 8.84 -17.69 15.91
CA LEU A 58 8.30 -16.90 14.79
C LEU A 58 8.11 -15.43 15.17
N LYS A 59 7.51 -15.18 16.33
CA LYS A 59 7.28 -13.81 16.85
C LYS A 59 8.60 -13.04 17.02
N GLN A 60 9.63 -13.70 17.52
CA GLN A 60 10.95 -13.09 17.71
C GLN A 60 11.60 -12.78 16.35
N LYS A 61 11.50 -13.71 15.39
CA LYS A 61 12.00 -13.50 14.02
C LYS A 61 11.28 -12.33 13.35
N MET A 62 9.95 -12.25 13.47
CA MET A 62 9.18 -11.11 12.97
C MET A 62 9.60 -9.79 13.61
N GLY A 63 9.77 -9.77 14.94
CA GLY A 63 10.29 -8.60 15.66
C GLY A 63 11.64 -8.16 15.10
N SER A 64 12.57 -9.09 14.92
CA SER A 64 13.90 -8.76 14.37
C SER A 64 13.86 -8.22 12.94
N LEU A 65 12.92 -8.68 12.10
CA LEU A 65 12.74 -8.18 10.74
C LEU A 65 12.16 -6.77 10.75
N ILE A 66 11.20 -6.48 11.63
CA ILE A 66 10.63 -5.14 11.80
C ILE A 66 11.72 -4.16 12.24
N ASP A 67 12.51 -4.53 13.26
CA ASP A 67 13.61 -3.70 13.76
C ASP A 67 14.68 -3.45 12.70
N SER A 68 14.96 -4.46 11.85
CA SER A 68 15.92 -4.34 10.76
C SER A 68 15.42 -3.40 9.65
N LEU A 69 14.14 -3.50 9.29
CA LEU A 69 13.52 -2.60 8.30
C LEU A 69 13.50 -1.15 8.79
N GLU A 70 13.19 -0.92 10.06
CA GLU A 70 13.24 0.42 10.66
C GLU A 70 14.67 1.00 10.63
N GLN A 71 15.69 0.17 10.88
CA GLN A 71 17.08 0.61 10.80
C GLN A 71 17.51 0.93 9.37
N GLU A 72 17.11 0.13 8.39
CA GLU A 72 17.41 0.38 6.98
C GLU A 72 16.73 1.67 6.48
N GLU A 73 15.49 1.91 6.90
CA GLU A 73 14.76 3.14 6.62
C GLU A 73 15.42 4.36 7.28
N ARG A 74 15.87 4.23 8.54
CA ARG A 74 16.60 5.31 9.24
C ARG A 74 18.00 5.58 8.66
N ALA A 75 18.68 4.55 8.16
CA ALA A 75 20.01 4.68 7.54
C ALA A 75 19.95 5.33 6.15
N THR A 76 18.84 5.15 5.44
CA THR A 76 18.60 5.74 4.11
C THR A 76 17.82 7.05 4.15
N ALA A 77 17.12 7.33 5.25
CA ALA A 77 16.52 8.63 5.49
C ALA A 77 17.61 9.72 5.58
N PRO A 78 17.49 10.83 4.83
CA PRO A 78 18.40 11.95 4.97
C PRO A 78 18.26 12.50 6.39
N HIS A 79 19.21 12.15 7.27
CA HIS A 79 19.31 12.78 8.57
C HIS A 79 19.44 14.29 8.35
N PRO A 80 18.49 15.13 8.83
CA PRO A 80 18.79 16.54 8.94
C PRO A 80 19.89 16.62 9.99
N VAL A 81 21.13 16.75 9.52
CA VAL A 81 22.29 17.03 10.36
C VAL A 81 21.95 18.32 11.09
N LYS A 82 21.38 18.20 12.31
CA LYS A 82 21.23 19.31 13.23
C LYS A 82 22.64 19.61 13.72
N ARG A 83 23.42 20.31 12.87
CA ARG A 83 24.66 20.95 13.26
C ARG A 83 24.28 22.06 14.23
N VAL A 84 24.11 21.68 15.49
CA VAL A 84 23.99 22.65 16.57
C VAL A 84 25.33 23.34 16.68
N LEU A 85 25.40 24.58 16.17
CA LEU A 85 26.56 25.43 16.42
C LEU A 85 26.67 25.63 17.94
N PRO A 86 27.88 25.61 18.52
CA PRO A 86 28.05 25.88 19.93
C PRO A 86 27.42 27.23 20.27
N ARG A 87 26.75 27.34 21.43
CA ARG A 87 26.02 28.55 21.86
C ARG A 87 26.83 29.86 21.75
N ARG A 88 28.16 29.76 21.78
CA ARG A 88 29.09 30.89 21.58
C ARG A 88 29.07 31.47 20.16
N ILE A 89 28.89 30.63 19.12
CA ILE A 89 28.83 31.09 17.72
C ILE A 89 27.41 31.56 17.37
N ILE A 90 26.37 30.95 17.97
CA ILE A 90 24.98 31.40 17.81
C ILE A 90 24.82 32.87 18.24
N GLY A 91 25.44 33.26 19.36
CA GLY A 91 25.38 34.65 19.83
C GLY A 91 26.03 35.66 18.88
N LEU A 92 27.17 35.30 18.28
CA LEU A 92 27.91 36.17 17.35
C LEU A 92 27.18 36.29 16.00
N VAL A 93 26.62 35.19 15.50
CA VAL A 93 25.80 35.22 14.28
C VAL A 93 24.50 35.99 14.51
N ALA A 94 23.84 35.82 15.66
CA ALA A 94 22.61 36.54 15.97
C ALA A 94 22.81 38.07 16.02
N SER A 95 23.91 38.56 16.59
CA SER A 95 24.19 40.00 16.61
C SER A 95 24.51 40.55 15.21
N LEU A 96 25.28 39.81 14.42
CA LEU A 96 25.59 40.19 13.04
C LEU A 96 24.32 40.19 12.16
N LEU A 97 23.46 39.19 12.30
CA LEU A 97 22.17 39.11 11.61
C LEU A 97 21.22 40.22 12.05
N LEU A 98 21.20 40.62 13.33
CA LEU A 98 20.37 41.72 13.78
C LEU A 98 20.79 43.05 13.11
N VAL A 99 22.10 43.34 13.10
CA VAL A 99 22.65 44.55 12.46
C VAL A 99 22.41 44.50 10.95
N ALA A 100 22.66 43.35 10.31
CA ALA A 100 22.40 43.16 8.89
C ALA A 100 20.91 43.27 8.55
N ALA A 101 20.00 42.73 9.38
CA ALA A 101 18.57 42.82 9.18
C ALA A 101 18.06 44.26 9.32
N ILE A 102 18.56 45.02 10.29
CA ILE A 102 18.22 46.43 10.44
C ILE A 102 18.74 47.23 9.23
N GLY A 103 19.99 47.01 8.81
CA GLY A 103 20.57 47.67 7.63
C GLY A 103 19.86 47.31 6.32
N LEU A 104 19.58 46.02 6.11
CA LEU A 104 18.82 45.52 4.95
C LEU A 104 17.40 46.02 4.97
N ARG A 105 16.73 46.12 6.13
CA ARG A 105 15.34 46.60 6.16
C ARG A 105 15.24 48.04 5.68
N ILE A 106 16.19 48.90 6.04
CA ILE A 106 16.22 50.30 5.59
C ILE A 106 16.55 50.37 4.10
N HIS A 107 17.46 49.52 3.61
CA HIS A 107 17.86 49.47 2.20
C HIS A 107 16.82 48.82 1.26
N PHE A 108 16.11 47.78 1.72
CA PHE A 108 15.12 47.03 0.94
C PHE A 108 13.67 47.50 1.16
N SER A 109 13.44 48.46 2.06
CA SER A 109 12.14 49.12 2.26
C SER A 109 11.60 49.73 0.96
N GLU A 110 12.46 50.12 0.02
CA GLU A 110 12.02 50.64 -1.28
C GLU A 110 11.71 49.53 -2.31
N ALA A 111 12.20 48.30 -2.12
CA ALA A 111 12.13 47.23 -3.13
C ALA A 111 11.14 46.09 -2.81
N SER A 112 10.67 45.96 -1.56
CA SER A 112 10.04 44.71 -1.06
C SER A 112 8.53 44.58 -1.27
N HIS A 113 7.83 45.58 -1.81
CA HIS A 113 6.38 45.48 -2.03
C HIS A 113 5.96 44.95 -3.42
N SER A 114 6.89 44.82 -4.37
CA SER A 114 6.56 44.36 -5.73
C SER A 114 6.84 42.86 -5.98
N ALA A 115 7.72 42.23 -5.20
CA ALA A 115 8.14 40.85 -5.47
C ALA A 115 7.21 39.75 -4.91
N LEU A 116 6.42 40.04 -3.87
CA LEU A 116 5.51 39.06 -3.24
C LEU A 116 4.17 38.89 -3.98
N LEU A 117 3.86 39.78 -4.93
CA LEU A 117 2.66 39.76 -5.77
C LEU A 117 3.01 39.59 -7.26
N ALA A 118 4.23 39.12 -7.56
CA ALA A 118 4.60 38.80 -8.92
C ALA A 118 3.96 37.46 -9.30
N ASP A 119 3.10 37.49 -10.32
CA ASP A 119 2.50 36.29 -10.88
C ASP A 119 3.60 35.38 -11.47
N THR A 120 3.43 34.06 -11.41
CA THR A 120 4.49 33.10 -11.84
C THR A 120 4.76 33.15 -13.34
N TYR A 121 3.83 33.68 -14.13
CA TYR A 121 3.96 33.88 -15.57
C TYR A 121 3.44 35.27 -15.97
N ASP A 122 4.12 35.91 -16.92
CA ASP A 122 3.81 37.28 -17.35
C ASP A 122 2.55 37.39 -18.21
N SER A 123 2.02 36.27 -18.71
CA SER A 123 0.78 36.23 -19.51
C SER A 123 -0.04 34.95 -19.28
N PRO A 124 -1.39 35.03 -19.36
CA PRO A 124 -2.27 33.86 -19.26
C PRO A 124 -1.97 32.77 -20.30
N GLN A 125 -1.54 33.15 -21.50
CA GLN A 125 -1.20 32.24 -22.59
C GLN A 125 0.02 31.38 -22.22
N GLN A 126 1.06 31.98 -21.64
CA GLN A 126 2.27 31.27 -21.24
C GLN A 126 2.00 30.25 -20.13
N ALA A 127 1.15 30.59 -19.17
CA ALA A 127 0.73 29.66 -18.11
C ALA A 127 -0.04 28.47 -18.69
N HIS A 128 -0.92 28.71 -19.66
CA HIS A 128 -1.66 27.66 -20.35
C HIS A 128 -0.74 26.72 -21.14
N ASP A 129 0.20 27.28 -21.90
CA ASP A 129 1.16 26.47 -22.68
C ASP A 129 2.09 25.65 -21.77
N ALA A 130 2.53 26.22 -20.66
CA ALA A 130 3.30 25.51 -19.64
C ALA A 130 2.49 24.35 -19.02
N ALA A 131 1.20 24.56 -18.74
CA ALA A 131 0.31 23.53 -18.23
C ALA A 131 0.10 22.39 -19.25
N LEU A 132 -0.12 22.72 -20.53
CA LEU A 132 -0.23 21.72 -21.60
C LEU A 132 1.04 20.89 -21.74
N ASN A 133 2.20 21.53 -21.71
CA ASN A 133 3.50 20.84 -21.75
C ASN A 133 3.68 19.90 -20.55
N ALA A 134 3.30 20.34 -19.34
CA ALA A 134 3.36 19.51 -18.15
C ALA A 134 2.42 18.29 -18.24
N LEU A 135 1.19 18.49 -18.71
CA LEU A 135 0.21 17.41 -18.92
C LEU A 135 0.69 16.42 -19.98
N GLN A 136 1.31 16.90 -21.06
CA GLN A 136 1.88 16.05 -22.10
C GLN A 136 3.04 15.19 -21.56
N LEU A 137 3.97 15.79 -20.81
CA LEU A 137 5.06 15.06 -20.16
C LEU A 137 4.53 14.02 -19.17
N PHE A 138 3.52 14.38 -18.39
CA PHE A 138 2.84 13.45 -17.49
C PHE A 138 2.25 12.27 -18.24
N SER A 139 1.49 12.52 -19.31
CA SER A 139 0.86 11.48 -20.13
C SER A 139 1.90 10.52 -20.71
N GLN A 140 3.00 11.04 -21.26
CA GLN A 140 4.08 10.22 -21.80
C GLN A 140 4.73 9.33 -20.74
N ASN A 141 4.94 9.85 -19.53
CA ASN A 141 5.54 9.09 -18.43
C ASN A 141 4.55 8.07 -17.85
N PHE A 142 3.27 8.39 -17.78
CA PHE A 142 2.22 7.47 -17.33
C PHE A 142 2.09 6.25 -18.28
N SER A 143 2.08 6.47 -19.60
CA SER A 143 2.06 5.38 -20.58
C SER A 143 3.30 4.49 -20.52
N LYS A 144 4.48 5.08 -20.29
CA LYS A 144 5.73 4.31 -20.09
C LYS A 144 5.69 3.51 -18.78
N GLY A 145 5.21 4.12 -17.69
CA GLY A 145 5.12 3.48 -16.38
C GLY A 145 4.12 2.31 -16.33
N THR A 146 3.01 2.41 -17.07
CA THR A 146 1.97 1.37 -17.11
C THR A 146 2.29 0.22 -18.08
N GLN A 147 3.33 0.33 -18.91
CA GLN A 147 3.75 -0.73 -19.83
C GLN A 147 4.18 -2.01 -19.10
N SER A 148 4.78 -1.89 -17.92
CA SER A 148 5.17 -3.05 -17.09
C SER A 148 3.95 -3.78 -16.52
N VAL A 149 2.88 -3.05 -16.19
CA VAL A 149 1.62 -3.63 -15.70
C VAL A 149 0.96 -4.47 -16.80
N GLY A 150 0.90 -3.96 -18.03
CA GLY A 150 0.35 -4.72 -19.16
C GLY A 150 1.15 -5.99 -19.53
N LYS A 151 2.45 -6.05 -19.24
CA LYS A 151 3.26 -7.28 -19.41
C LYS A 151 2.92 -8.32 -18.33
N VAL A 152 2.73 -7.86 -17.09
CA VAL A 152 2.34 -8.71 -15.96
C VAL A 152 0.95 -9.32 -16.20
N ASP A 153 -0.02 -8.54 -16.70
CA ASP A 153 -1.36 -9.05 -17.03
C ASP A 153 -1.31 -10.18 -18.06
N ARG A 154 -0.50 -10.05 -19.12
CA ARG A 154 -0.34 -11.12 -20.12
C ARG A 154 0.32 -12.37 -19.54
N GLN A 155 1.30 -12.22 -18.66
CA GLN A 155 1.93 -13.37 -18.00
C GLN A 155 0.96 -14.07 -17.06
N ILE A 156 0.14 -13.33 -16.30
CA ILE A 156 -0.89 -13.91 -15.43
C ILE A 156 -1.93 -14.65 -16.28
N VAL A 157 -2.43 -14.06 -17.36
CA VAL A 157 -3.37 -14.74 -18.28
C VAL A 157 -2.77 -16.01 -18.88
N ALA A 158 -1.54 -15.96 -19.39
CA ALA A 158 -0.86 -17.13 -19.94
C ALA A 158 -0.63 -18.22 -18.88
N THR A 159 -0.32 -17.83 -17.64
CA THR A 159 -0.14 -18.77 -16.53
C THR A 159 -1.47 -19.43 -16.16
N LEU A 160 -2.57 -18.68 -16.12
CA LEU A 160 -3.91 -19.21 -15.88
C LEU A 160 -4.36 -20.17 -16.98
N GLU A 161 -4.02 -19.88 -18.25
CA GLU A 161 -4.33 -20.75 -19.39
C GLU A 161 -3.57 -22.08 -19.31
N ILE A 162 -2.26 -22.06 -19.05
CA ILE A 162 -1.43 -23.26 -18.87
C ILE A 162 -1.95 -24.11 -17.70
N ILE A 163 -2.28 -23.46 -16.57
CA ILE A 163 -2.82 -24.15 -15.40
C ILE A 163 -4.13 -24.86 -15.77
N ASN A 164 -5.07 -24.18 -16.43
CA ASN A 164 -6.35 -24.77 -16.81
C ASN A 164 -6.18 -25.94 -17.81
N GLN A 165 -5.26 -25.80 -18.77
CA GLN A 165 -4.95 -26.88 -19.71
C GLN A 165 -4.38 -28.11 -18.98
N SER A 166 -3.45 -27.91 -18.03
CA SER A 166 -2.86 -29.01 -17.26
C SER A 166 -3.86 -29.75 -16.38
N PHE A 167 -4.88 -29.07 -15.88
CA PHE A 167 -5.97 -29.70 -15.15
C PHE A 167 -6.89 -30.51 -16.07
N ASN A 168 -7.18 -30.01 -17.26
CA ASN A 168 -8.05 -30.68 -18.24
C ASN A 168 -7.38 -31.92 -18.88
N GLU A 169 -6.07 -31.86 -19.13
CA GLU A 169 -5.27 -33.00 -19.62
C GLU A 169 -5.10 -34.10 -18.55
N ASN A 170 -4.99 -33.74 -17.27
CA ASN A 170 -4.97 -34.71 -16.17
C ASN A 170 -6.34 -35.36 -15.94
N ALA A 171 -7.45 -34.62 -16.12
CA ALA A 171 -8.79 -35.18 -16.00
C ALA A 171 -9.09 -36.23 -17.09
N THR A 172 -8.63 -35.97 -18.33
CA THR A 172 -8.79 -36.91 -19.46
C THR A 172 -7.81 -38.09 -19.39
N SER A 173 -6.60 -37.90 -18.83
CA SER A 173 -5.65 -39.01 -18.64
C SER A 173 -6.07 -40.00 -17.55
N GLN A 174 -6.80 -39.56 -16.51
CA GLN A 174 -7.34 -40.47 -15.49
C GLN A 174 -8.55 -41.28 -15.96
N GLU A 175 -9.33 -40.80 -16.94
CA GLU A 175 -10.46 -41.53 -17.50
C GLU A 175 -10.02 -42.69 -18.42
N VAL A 176 -8.85 -42.59 -19.05
CA VAL A 176 -8.31 -43.63 -19.97
C VAL A 176 -7.60 -44.77 -19.23
N ILE A 177 -7.09 -44.54 -18.02
CA ILE A 177 -6.38 -45.57 -17.22
C ILE A 177 -7.35 -46.47 -16.43
N MET A 178 -8.64 -46.11 -16.36
CA MET A 178 -9.66 -46.85 -15.61
C MET A 178 -10.61 -47.68 -16.48
N LYS A 179 -10.21 -48.02 -17.71
CA LYS A 179 -11.00 -48.82 -18.66
C LYS A 179 -10.26 -50.06 -19.15
#